data_AF-A0A9J6DAR1-F1
#
_entry.id   AF-A0A9J6DAR1-F1
#
_cell.length_a   1.000
_cell.length_b   1.000
_cell.length_c   1.000
_cell.angle_alpha   90.00
_cell.angle_beta   90.00
_cell.angle_gamma   90.00
#
_symmetry.space_group_name_H-M   'P 1'
#
loop_
_entity.id
_entity.type
_entity.pdbx_description
1 polymer ?
#
loop_
_entity_poly.entity_id
_entity_poly.type
_entity_poly.pdbx_seq_one_letter_code
_entity_poly.pdbx_strand_id
1 'polypeptide(L)'
;MPSPTKKQKFITLEDKAAIISEVEKGRKKIDIAEEFGIACSSRSTILKNKASILGALESGACARNKTMMAAAFPDMDKAVFAWFYEQRANKVPLSGKILQQKALDFTCMLSHDNFKASPGWLSCFKARHDIVAKVISGEAGVVDSTTTSSSLLSNKELLGQNKPSDIYNTDETTLLYEMLPSKTLDFKGQKCHSGKCSKRCVTILLCSHMNGTDKQPLLVIGRSKMPRCF
;
A
#
# COMPACT_ATOMS: atom_id res chain seq x y z
N MET A 1 -28.79 11.76 35.66
CA MET A 1 -27.77 12.05 34.65
C MET A 1 -27.28 10.72 34.07
N PRO A 2 -27.48 10.41 32.78
CA PRO A 2 -26.87 9.22 32.19
C PRO A 2 -25.35 9.41 32.20
N SER A 3 -24.63 8.42 32.72
CA SER A 3 -23.16 8.43 32.74
C SER A 3 -22.62 8.50 31.31
N PRO A 4 -21.51 9.23 31.06
CA PRO A 4 -20.94 9.33 29.73
C PRO A 4 -20.52 7.94 29.26
N THR A 5 -21.18 7.44 28.21
CA THR A 5 -20.85 6.15 27.60
C THR A 5 -19.46 6.26 26.97
N LYS A 6 -18.48 5.56 27.53
CA LYS A 6 -17.13 5.49 26.93
C LYS A 6 -17.27 4.96 25.50
N LYS A 7 -16.88 5.75 24.50
CA LYS A 7 -16.87 5.34 23.09
C LYS A 7 -16.07 4.05 22.93
N GLN A 8 -16.62 3.09 22.19
CA GLN A 8 -15.97 1.80 21.96
C GLN A 8 -14.67 1.98 21.17
N LYS A 9 -13.53 1.76 21.83
CA LYS A 9 -12.21 1.78 21.20
C LYS A 9 -11.98 0.46 20.47
N PHE A 10 -11.71 0.52 19.16
CA PHE A 10 -11.32 -0.65 18.38
C PHE A 10 -9.82 -0.89 18.52
N ILE A 11 -9.47 -1.94 19.25
CA ILE A 11 -8.08 -2.37 19.52
C ILE A 11 -7.64 -3.47 18.55
N THR A 12 -6.33 -3.52 18.26
CA THR A 12 -5.73 -4.50 17.33
C THR A 12 -5.58 -5.87 17.98
N LEU A 13 -5.28 -6.91 17.19
CA LEU A 13 -4.95 -8.24 17.73
C LEU A 13 -3.63 -8.20 18.52
N GLU A 14 -2.67 -7.37 18.10
CA GLU A 14 -1.44 -7.10 18.84
C GLU A 14 -1.72 -6.51 20.24
N ASP A 15 -2.54 -5.46 20.32
CA ASP A 15 -2.93 -4.86 21.61
C ASP A 15 -3.66 -5.87 22.50
N LYS A 16 -4.52 -6.70 21.91
CA LYS A 16 -5.23 -7.76 22.65
C LYS A 16 -4.27 -8.81 23.20
N ALA A 17 -3.27 -9.22 22.42
CA ALA A 17 -2.24 -10.15 22.87
C ALA A 17 -1.36 -9.53 23.97
N ALA A 18 -1.01 -8.25 23.85
CA ALA A 18 -0.30 -7.51 24.90
C ALA A 18 -1.10 -7.46 26.21
N ILE A 19 -2.40 -7.15 26.13
CA ILE A 19 -3.31 -7.18 27.30
C ILE A 19 -3.33 -8.57 27.95
N ILE A 20 -3.39 -9.64 27.15
CA ILE A 20 -3.36 -11.01 27.67
C ILE A 20 -2.04 -11.27 28.40
N SER A 21 -0.91 -10.97 27.78
CA SER A 21 0.43 -11.14 28.36
C SER A 21 0.59 -10.38 29.68
N GLU A 22 0.16 -9.11 29.75
CA GLU A 22 0.27 -8.32 30.99
C GLU A 22 -0.62 -8.86 32.12
N VAL A 23 -1.79 -9.41 31.79
CA VAL A 23 -2.63 -10.09 32.79
C VAL A 23 -1.96 -11.38 33.30
N GLU A 24 -1.30 -12.13 32.43
CA GLU A 24 -0.57 -13.35 32.82
C GLU A 24 0.66 -13.07 33.68
N LYS A 25 1.33 -11.94 33.45
CA LYS A 25 2.41 -11.42 34.32
C LYS A 25 1.93 -11.00 35.71
N GLY A 26 0.62 -11.04 35.98
CA GLY A 26 0.05 -10.76 37.30
C GLY A 26 -0.24 -9.29 37.57
N ARG A 27 -0.19 -8.40 36.56
CA ARG A 27 -0.59 -7.00 36.74
C ARG A 27 -2.07 -6.87 37.09
N LYS A 28 -2.41 -5.81 37.84
CA LYS A 28 -3.79 -5.52 38.22
C LYS A 28 -4.62 -5.22 36.97
N LYS A 29 -5.73 -5.94 36.84
CA LYS A 29 -6.59 -5.88 35.65
C LYS A 29 -7.19 -4.48 35.41
N ILE A 30 -7.39 -3.69 36.47
CA ILE A 30 -7.96 -2.33 36.41
C ILE A 30 -6.96 -1.39 35.72
N ASP A 31 -5.72 -1.38 36.19
CA ASP A 31 -4.62 -0.57 35.66
C ASP A 31 -4.40 -0.85 34.16
N ILE A 32 -4.43 -2.12 33.76
CA ILE A 32 -4.33 -2.52 32.33
C ILE A 32 -5.51 -1.96 31.51
N ALA A 33 -6.72 -1.94 32.06
CA ALA A 33 -7.87 -1.41 31.32
C ALA A 33 -7.77 0.11 31.14
N GLU A 34 -7.21 0.83 32.11
CA GLU A 34 -6.98 2.27 32.03
C GLU A 34 -5.85 2.61 31.06
N GLU A 35 -4.71 1.92 31.15
CA GLU A 35 -3.55 2.09 30.27
C GLU A 35 -3.90 1.91 28.79
N PHE A 36 -4.63 0.85 28.47
CA PHE A 36 -5.08 0.59 27.09
C PHE A 36 -6.33 1.39 26.70
N GLY A 37 -6.94 2.13 27.63
CA GLY A 37 -8.14 2.93 27.40
C GLY A 37 -9.37 2.11 27.01
N ILE A 38 -9.55 0.94 27.62
CA ILE A 38 -10.66 0.00 27.35
C ILE A 38 -11.60 -0.14 28.54
N ALA A 39 -12.86 -0.52 28.28
CA ALA A 39 -13.80 -0.85 29.34
C ALA A 39 -13.45 -2.20 30.01
N CYS A 40 -13.76 -2.34 31.30
CA CYS A 40 -13.58 -3.60 32.03
C CYS A 40 -14.30 -4.78 31.36
N SER A 41 -15.46 -4.54 30.74
CA SER A 41 -16.22 -5.53 29.96
C SER A 41 -15.46 -6.00 28.71
N SER A 42 -14.84 -5.07 27.99
CA SER A 42 -14.00 -5.37 26.83
C SER A 42 -12.79 -6.22 27.21
N ARG A 43 -12.07 -5.85 28.28
CA ARG A 43 -10.96 -6.65 28.82
C ARG A 43 -11.40 -8.08 29.15
N SER A 44 -12.53 -8.23 29.85
CA SER A 44 -13.07 -9.56 30.18
C SER A 44 -13.39 -10.39 28.93
N THR A 45 -13.92 -9.76 27.88
CA THR A 45 -14.21 -10.43 26.60
C THR A 45 -12.92 -10.86 25.87
N ILE A 46 -11.88 -10.02 25.90
CA ILE A 46 -10.56 -10.35 25.34
C ILE A 46 -9.97 -11.58 26.03
N LEU A 47 -10.00 -11.60 27.37
CA LEU A 47 -9.48 -12.72 28.16
C LEU A 47 -10.27 -14.02 27.92
N LYS A 48 -11.60 -13.94 27.75
CA LYS A 48 -12.43 -15.09 27.36
C LYS A 48 -12.03 -15.67 26.00
N ASN A 49 -11.69 -14.81 25.05
CA ASN A 49 -11.28 -15.20 23.70
C ASN A 49 -9.77 -15.40 23.53
N LYS A 50 -9.00 -15.52 24.63
CA LYS A 50 -7.53 -15.61 24.64
C LYS A 50 -6.99 -16.65 23.66
N ALA A 51 -7.48 -17.89 23.74
CA ALA A 51 -6.97 -18.99 22.92
C ALA A 51 -7.17 -18.72 21.42
N SER A 52 -8.31 -18.15 21.04
CA SER A 52 -8.61 -17.81 19.65
C SER A 52 -7.74 -16.66 19.15
N ILE A 53 -7.45 -15.65 19.99
CA ILE A 53 -6.60 -14.51 19.61
C ILE A 53 -5.15 -14.95 19.40
N LEU A 54 -4.59 -15.75 20.32
CA LEU A 54 -3.22 -16.26 20.19
C LEU A 54 -3.10 -17.24 19.02
N GLY A 55 -4.04 -18.18 18.86
CA GLY A 55 -4.05 -19.10 17.73
C GLY A 55 -4.23 -18.40 16.37
N ALA A 56 -4.97 -17.29 16.31
CA ALA A 56 -5.07 -16.48 15.10
C ALA A 56 -3.72 -15.84 14.72
N LEU A 57 -2.98 -15.31 15.69
CA LEU A 57 -1.64 -14.74 15.47
C LEU A 57 -0.64 -15.82 15.04
N GLU A 58 -0.65 -16.98 15.70
CA GLU A 58 0.21 -18.12 15.36
C GLU A 58 -0.08 -18.69 13.96
N SER A 59 -1.34 -18.68 13.54
CA SER A 59 -1.75 -19.10 12.19
C SER A 59 -1.50 -18.04 11.10
N GLY A 60 -0.84 -16.93 11.44
CA GLY A 60 -0.40 -15.90 10.50
C GLY A 60 -1.41 -14.78 10.24
N ALA A 61 -2.43 -14.61 11.09
CA ALA A 61 -3.31 -13.45 10.97
C ALA A 61 -2.53 -12.14 11.19
N CYS A 62 -2.84 -11.12 10.39
CA CYS A 62 -2.20 -9.81 10.54
C CYS A 62 -2.50 -9.19 11.92
N ALA A 63 -1.45 -8.95 12.71
CA ALA A 63 -1.55 -8.43 14.08
C ALA A 63 -2.21 -7.04 14.18
N ARG A 64 -2.11 -6.25 13.11
CA ARG A 64 -2.75 -4.92 12.99
C ARG A 64 -4.26 -4.99 12.78
N ASN A 65 -4.81 -6.15 12.45
CA ASN A 65 -6.26 -6.30 12.29
C ASN A 65 -6.96 -6.15 13.64
N LYS A 66 -8.09 -5.44 13.64
CA LYS A 66 -8.93 -5.23 14.84
C LYS A 66 -9.87 -6.40 15.13
N THR A 67 -10.11 -7.24 14.13
CA THR A 67 -11.00 -8.40 14.20
C THR A 67 -10.31 -9.58 13.55
N MET A 68 -10.50 -10.78 14.11
CA MET A 68 -10.09 -12.02 13.46
C MET A 68 -10.97 -12.21 12.22
N MET A 69 -10.41 -11.97 11.05
CA MET A 69 -11.09 -12.20 9.78
C MET A 69 -10.77 -13.63 9.35
N ALA A 70 -11.57 -14.61 9.78
CA ALA A 70 -11.41 -15.97 9.29
C ALA A 70 -11.76 -16.02 7.78
N ALA A 71 -10.96 -16.75 7.00
CA ALA A 71 -11.30 -17.05 5.63
C ALA A 71 -12.38 -18.16 5.61
N ALA A 72 -13.45 -17.95 4.83
CA ALA A 72 -14.47 -18.99 4.63
C ALA A 72 -13.93 -20.24 3.92
N PHE A 73 -12.87 -20.05 3.11
CA PHE A 73 -12.18 -21.10 2.37
C PHE A 73 -10.67 -20.96 2.62
N PRO A 74 -10.13 -21.49 3.74
CA PRO A 74 -8.75 -21.29 4.15
C PRO A 74 -7.72 -21.78 3.13
N ASP A 75 -7.99 -22.91 2.47
CA ASP A 75 -7.04 -23.53 1.53
C ASP A 75 -6.90 -22.70 0.25
N MET A 76 -8.02 -22.21 -0.28
CA MET A 76 -8.04 -21.27 -1.40
C MET A 76 -7.38 -19.93 -1.03
N ASP A 77 -7.66 -19.41 0.17
CA ASP A 77 -7.08 -18.15 0.66
C ASP A 77 -5.54 -18.23 0.73
N LYS A 78 -5.02 -19.34 1.26
CA LYS A 78 -3.57 -19.63 1.30
C LYS A 78 -2.98 -19.76 -0.10
N ALA A 79 -3.65 -20.48 -1.01
CA ALA A 79 -3.18 -20.66 -2.38
C ALA A 79 -3.09 -19.33 -3.15
N VAL A 80 -4.11 -18.48 -3.05
CA VAL A 80 -4.10 -17.14 -3.66
C VAL A 80 -2.99 -16.28 -3.07
N PHE A 81 -2.77 -16.36 -1.75
CA PHE A 81 -1.71 -15.59 -1.09
C PHE A 81 -0.31 -16.05 -1.49
N ALA A 82 -0.06 -17.36 -1.52
CA ALA A 82 1.22 -17.92 -1.98
C ALA A 82 1.53 -17.48 -3.42
N TRP A 83 0.55 -17.59 -4.31
CA TRP A 83 0.67 -17.11 -5.69
C TRP A 83 0.92 -15.59 -5.75
N PHE A 84 0.17 -14.78 -4.98
CA PHE A 84 0.40 -13.34 -4.92
C PHE A 84 1.83 -13.01 -4.50
N TYR A 85 2.36 -13.70 -3.49
CA TYR A 85 3.72 -13.50 -2.99
C TYR A 85 4.77 -13.76 -4.07
N GLU A 86 4.65 -14.89 -4.78
CA GLU A 86 5.53 -15.26 -5.89
C GLU A 86 5.51 -14.22 -7.02
N GLN A 87 4.31 -13.81 -7.45
CA GLN A 87 4.17 -12.80 -8.52
C GLN A 87 4.78 -11.45 -8.11
N ARG A 88 4.68 -11.07 -6.83
CA ARG A 88 5.31 -9.85 -6.32
C ARG A 88 6.83 -9.98 -6.22
N ALA A 89 7.37 -11.16 -5.90
CA ALA A 89 8.81 -11.43 -5.97
C ALA A 89 9.34 -11.25 -7.41
N ASN A 90 8.56 -11.67 -8.41
CA ASN A 90 8.84 -11.49 -9.83
C ASN A 90 8.49 -10.08 -10.35
N LYS A 91 8.19 -9.12 -9.47
CA LYS A 91 7.83 -7.72 -9.79
C LYS A 91 6.61 -7.57 -10.71
N VAL A 92 5.77 -8.59 -10.86
CA VAL A 92 4.57 -8.55 -11.72
C VAL A 92 3.51 -7.65 -11.10
N PRO A 93 3.01 -6.62 -11.81
CA PRO A 93 1.94 -5.75 -11.32
C PRO A 93 0.61 -6.52 -11.24
N LEU A 94 -0.02 -6.50 -10.06
CA LEU A 94 -1.27 -7.22 -9.81
C LEU A 94 -2.40 -6.24 -9.48
N SER A 95 -3.51 -6.38 -10.20
CA SER A 95 -4.75 -5.65 -9.93
C SER A 95 -5.70 -6.49 -9.07
N GLY A 96 -6.68 -5.84 -8.44
CA GLY A 96 -7.74 -6.55 -7.71
C GLY A 96 -8.53 -7.52 -8.59
N LYS A 97 -8.70 -7.20 -9.88
CA LYS A 97 -9.40 -8.06 -10.85
C LYS A 97 -8.62 -9.34 -11.15
N ILE A 98 -7.30 -9.23 -11.27
CA ILE A 98 -6.41 -10.39 -11.46
C ILE A 98 -6.50 -11.32 -10.24
N LEU A 99 -6.45 -10.76 -9.03
CA LEU A 99 -6.63 -11.51 -7.78
C LEU A 99 -7.99 -12.23 -7.71
N GLN A 100 -9.07 -11.55 -8.11
CA GLN A 100 -10.41 -12.15 -8.17
C GLN A 100 -10.48 -13.31 -9.16
N GLN A 101 -9.91 -13.14 -10.35
CA GLN A 101 -9.87 -14.21 -11.35
C GLN A 101 -9.06 -15.40 -10.86
N LYS A 102 -7.87 -15.16 -10.31
CA LYS A 102 -7.02 -16.23 -9.79
C LYS A 102 -7.68 -17.01 -8.66
N ALA A 103 -8.46 -16.34 -7.81
CA ALA A 103 -9.22 -17.01 -6.77
C ALA A 103 -10.29 -17.95 -7.36
N LEU A 104 -10.98 -17.55 -8.43
CA LEU A 104 -11.93 -18.42 -9.13
C LEU A 104 -11.23 -19.65 -9.75
N ASP A 105 -10.03 -19.46 -10.31
CA ASP A 105 -9.26 -20.58 -10.86
C ASP A 105 -8.88 -21.59 -9.75
N PHE A 106 -8.42 -21.11 -8.59
CA PHE A 106 -8.14 -21.97 -7.43
C PHE A 106 -9.39 -22.61 -6.86
N THR A 107 -10.52 -21.94 -6.88
CA THR A 107 -11.80 -22.50 -6.50
C THR A 107 -12.18 -23.71 -7.35
N CYS A 108 -12.00 -23.61 -8.67
CA CYS A 108 -12.25 -24.72 -9.60
C CYS A 108 -11.33 -25.91 -9.29
N MET A 109 -10.04 -25.65 -9.07
CA MET A 109 -9.06 -26.70 -8.73
C MET A 109 -9.30 -27.37 -7.37
N LEU A 110 -9.83 -26.61 -6.39
CA LEU A 110 -10.09 -27.09 -5.03
C LEU A 110 -11.55 -27.55 -4.81
N SER A 111 -12.37 -27.63 -5.86
CA SER A 111 -13.77 -28.06 -5.81
C SER A 111 -14.65 -27.24 -4.84
N HIS A 112 -14.50 -25.91 -4.85
CA HIS A 112 -15.25 -24.99 -3.99
C HIS A 112 -16.35 -24.24 -4.74
N ASP A 113 -17.26 -24.94 -5.41
CA ASP A 113 -18.20 -24.37 -6.41
C ASP A 113 -19.08 -23.20 -5.92
N ASN A 114 -19.27 -23.05 -4.61
CA ASN A 114 -20.06 -21.97 -4.01
C ASN A 114 -19.29 -20.66 -3.80
N PHE A 115 -17.98 -20.63 -4.06
CA PHE A 115 -17.18 -19.43 -3.86
C PHE A 115 -17.49 -18.35 -4.90
N LYS A 116 -17.63 -17.11 -4.41
CA LYS A 116 -17.75 -15.93 -5.25
C LYS A 116 -16.62 -14.98 -4.92
N ALA A 117 -15.81 -14.64 -5.93
CA ALA A 117 -14.77 -13.61 -5.84
C ALA A 117 -15.35 -12.19 -5.77
N SER A 118 -16.24 -11.94 -4.79
CA SER A 118 -16.94 -10.68 -4.62
C SER A 118 -15.98 -9.55 -4.24
N PRO A 119 -16.38 -8.27 -4.45
CA PRO A 119 -15.60 -7.13 -3.95
C PRO A 119 -15.38 -7.19 -2.44
N GLY A 120 -16.37 -7.68 -1.68
CA GLY A 120 -16.28 -7.87 -0.24
C GLY A 120 -15.22 -8.91 0.14
N TRP A 121 -15.20 -10.06 -0.56
CA TRP A 121 -14.14 -11.07 -0.35
C TRP A 121 -12.75 -10.48 -0.60
N LEU A 122 -12.56 -9.75 -1.71
CA LEU A 122 -11.26 -9.14 -2.03
C LEU A 122 -10.83 -8.13 -0.95
N SER A 123 -11.76 -7.33 -0.43
CA SER A 123 -11.47 -6.40 0.67
C SER A 123 -11.01 -7.13 1.93
N CYS A 124 -11.69 -8.22 2.30
CA CYS A 124 -11.31 -9.05 3.44
C CYS A 124 -9.98 -9.77 3.21
N PHE A 125 -9.72 -10.29 2.01
CA PHE A 125 -8.47 -10.93 1.63
C PHE A 125 -7.28 -9.97 1.79
N LYS A 126 -7.42 -8.75 1.26
CA LYS A 126 -6.40 -7.71 1.41
C LYS A 126 -6.15 -7.36 2.88
N ALA A 127 -7.21 -7.22 3.67
CA ALA A 127 -7.08 -6.93 5.09
C ALA A 127 -6.41 -8.08 5.87
N ARG A 128 -6.75 -9.34 5.56
CA ARG A 128 -6.12 -10.52 6.17
C ARG A 128 -4.60 -10.53 5.97
N HIS A 129 -4.17 -10.26 4.73
CA HIS A 129 -2.78 -10.39 4.28
C HIS A 129 -2.00 -9.06 4.23
N ASP A 130 -2.56 -7.99 4.79
CA ASP A 130 -1.99 -6.63 4.78
C ASP A 130 -1.60 -6.11 3.38
N ILE A 131 -2.42 -6.41 2.38
CA ILE A 131 -2.19 -6.00 1.00
C ILE A 131 -2.79 -4.63 0.75
N VAL A 132 -1.94 -3.65 0.46
CA VAL A 132 -2.33 -2.27 0.12
C VAL A 132 -2.05 -1.95 -1.35
N ALA A 133 -2.87 -1.08 -1.94
CA ALA A 133 -2.60 -0.56 -3.28
C ALA A 133 -1.51 0.51 -3.20
N LYS A 134 -0.47 0.38 -4.04
CA LYS A 134 0.60 1.36 -4.18
C LYS A 134 0.72 1.76 -5.65
N VAL A 135 1.08 3.01 -5.90
CA VAL A 135 1.47 3.47 -7.24
C VAL A 135 2.87 2.95 -7.53
N ILE A 136 3.05 2.31 -8.69
CA ILE A 136 4.36 1.86 -9.13
C ILE A 136 5.16 3.10 -9.51
N SER A 137 6.31 3.32 -8.86
CA SER A 137 7.17 4.47 -9.10
C SER A 137 8.50 4.02 -9.68
N GLY A 138 8.75 4.39 -10.94
CA GLY A 138 10.04 4.30 -11.63
C GLY A 138 10.61 2.90 -11.92
N GLU A 139 11.64 2.86 -12.76
CA GLU A 139 12.43 1.66 -13.10
C GLU A 139 13.55 1.37 -12.09
N ALA A 140 13.30 1.58 -10.78
CA ALA A 140 14.31 1.32 -9.73
C ALA A 140 14.75 -0.17 -9.64
N GLY A 141 14.10 -1.06 -10.41
CA GLY A 141 14.33 -2.50 -10.37
C GLY A 141 15.32 -3.05 -11.40
N VAL A 142 15.92 -2.22 -12.27
CA VAL A 142 16.76 -2.67 -13.41
C VAL A 142 18.26 -2.58 -13.11
N VAL A 143 18.68 -1.88 -12.05
CA VAL A 143 20.11 -1.64 -11.78
C VAL A 143 20.68 -2.71 -10.84
N ASP A 144 21.76 -3.38 -11.27
CA ASP A 144 22.53 -4.33 -10.46
C ASP A 144 23.22 -3.63 -9.27
N SER A 145 23.15 -4.23 -8.09
CA SER A 145 23.58 -3.62 -6.83
C SER A 145 25.10 -3.41 -6.76
N THR A 146 25.87 -4.23 -7.49
CA THR A 146 27.34 -4.17 -7.49
C THR A 146 27.90 -3.07 -8.39
N THR A 147 27.28 -2.81 -9.55
CA THR A 147 27.67 -1.72 -10.47
C THR A 147 27.29 -0.33 -9.92
N THR A 148 26.26 -0.30 -9.07
CA THR A 148 25.75 0.93 -8.45
C THR A 148 26.71 1.49 -7.41
N SER A 149 27.42 0.65 -6.64
CA SER A 149 28.24 1.10 -5.51
C SER A 149 29.52 1.82 -5.95
N SER A 150 30.22 1.31 -6.97
CA SER A 150 31.43 1.94 -7.52
C SER A 150 31.12 3.28 -8.21
N SER A 151 30.03 3.33 -8.99
CA SER A 151 29.57 4.55 -9.66
C SER A 151 29.13 5.62 -8.66
N LEU A 152 28.46 5.23 -7.57
CA LEU A 152 28.08 6.16 -6.50
C LEU A 152 29.29 6.72 -5.75
N LEU A 153 30.32 5.93 -5.51
CA LEU A 153 31.55 6.38 -4.84
C LEU A 153 32.30 7.40 -5.69
N SER A 154 32.51 7.09 -6.98
CA SER A 154 33.18 8.01 -7.91
C SER A 154 32.40 9.32 -8.09
N ASN A 155 31.07 9.26 -8.20
CA ASN A 155 30.24 10.46 -8.27
C ASN A 155 30.31 11.29 -6.98
N LYS A 156 30.35 10.66 -5.80
CA LYS A 156 30.51 11.38 -4.52
C LYS A 156 31.85 12.11 -4.43
N GLU A 157 32.93 11.49 -4.87
CA GLU A 157 34.25 12.13 -4.91
C GLU A 157 34.25 13.34 -5.85
N LEU A 158 33.67 13.18 -7.05
CA LEU A 158 33.59 14.26 -8.04
C LEU A 158 32.69 15.42 -7.57
N LEU A 159 31.58 15.12 -6.91
CA LEU A 159 30.72 16.13 -6.29
C LEU A 159 31.43 16.83 -5.11
N GLY A 160 32.25 16.12 -4.33
CA GLY A 160 32.99 16.70 -3.21
C GLY A 160 34.14 17.63 -3.62
N GLN A 161 34.67 17.48 -4.83
CA GLN A 161 35.71 18.34 -5.41
C GLN A 161 35.18 19.66 -5.98
N ASN A 162 33.86 19.76 -6.21
CA ASN A 162 33.22 20.94 -6.79
C ASN A 162 32.42 21.71 -5.73
N LYS A 163 32.28 23.03 -5.89
CA LYS A 163 31.41 23.81 -5.01
C LYS A 163 29.95 23.52 -5.34
N PRO A 164 29.02 23.59 -4.38
CA PRO A 164 27.59 23.41 -4.65
C PRO A 164 27.02 24.33 -5.74
N SER A 165 27.57 25.55 -5.87
CA SER A 165 27.16 26.51 -6.92
C SER A 165 27.63 26.16 -8.33
N ASP A 166 28.60 25.23 -8.46
CA ASP A 166 29.14 24.79 -9.75
C ASP A 166 28.53 23.45 -10.20
N ILE A 167 27.67 22.86 -9.36
CA ILE A 167 27.02 21.57 -9.62
C ILE A 167 25.58 21.83 -10.09
N TYR A 168 25.33 21.62 -11.37
CA TYR A 168 24.00 21.76 -11.98
C TYR A 168 23.35 20.40 -12.16
N ASN A 169 22.06 20.34 -11.81
CA ASN A 169 21.19 19.25 -12.23
C ASN A 169 20.29 19.76 -13.34
N THR A 170 20.18 18.98 -14.41
CA THR A 170 19.25 19.26 -15.50
C THR A 170 18.38 18.04 -15.75
N ASP A 171 17.09 18.27 -15.91
CA ASP A 171 16.12 17.20 -16.18
C ASP A 171 14.97 17.70 -17.06
N GLU A 172 14.43 16.80 -17.85
CA GLU A 172 13.28 17.06 -18.72
C GLU A 172 12.00 16.68 -18.01
N THR A 173 11.00 17.56 -18.04
CA THR A 173 9.65 17.20 -17.62
C THR A 173 8.63 17.53 -18.70
N THR A 174 7.55 16.75 -18.71
CA THR A 174 6.46 16.91 -19.67
C THR A 174 5.33 17.68 -19.03
N LEU A 175 5.06 18.89 -19.53
CA LEU A 175 3.93 19.72 -19.09
C LEU A 175 2.70 19.43 -19.95
N LEU A 176 1.69 18.79 -19.36
CA LEU A 176 0.40 18.51 -20.02
C LEU A 176 -0.60 19.65 -19.75
N TYR A 177 -0.48 20.73 -20.50
CA TYR A 177 -1.21 21.98 -20.26
C TYR A 177 -2.69 21.96 -20.65
N GLU A 178 -3.14 20.96 -21.45
CA GLU A 178 -4.56 20.76 -21.81
C GLU A 178 -5.18 19.53 -21.13
N MET A 179 -4.54 18.96 -20.12
CA MET A 179 -5.07 17.77 -19.45
C MET A 179 -6.31 18.12 -18.63
N LEU A 180 -7.42 17.42 -18.89
CA LEU A 180 -8.64 17.49 -18.09
C LEU A 180 -8.56 16.53 -16.89
N PRO A 181 -9.34 16.77 -15.81
CA PRO A 181 -9.43 15.86 -14.68
C PRO A 181 -9.77 14.43 -15.10
N SER A 182 -9.13 13.44 -14.46
CA SER A 182 -9.38 12.02 -14.73
C SER A 182 -10.68 11.48 -14.13
N LYS A 183 -11.37 12.28 -13.32
CA LYS A 183 -12.65 11.97 -12.69
C LYS A 183 -13.60 13.15 -12.84
N THR A 184 -14.85 12.86 -13.14
CA THR A 184 -15.94 13.83 -13.20
C THR A 184 -17.12 13.35 -12.35
N LEU A 185 -17.99 14.26 -11.96
CA LEU A 185 -19.29 13.92 -11.39
C LEU A 185 -20.25 13.58 -12.53
N ASP A 186 -21.05 12.54 -12.33
CA ASP A 186 -22.03 12.09 -13.31
C ASP A 186 -23.27 11.52 -12.60
N PHE A 187 -24.38 11.41 -13.34
CA PHE A 187 -25.64 10.90 -12.84
C PHE A 187 -25.54 9.41 -12.47
N LYS A 188 -26.13 9.07 -11.32
CA LYS A 188 -26.12 7.71 -10.80
C LYS A 188 -26.81 6.75 -11.78
N GLY A 189 -26.12 5.68 -12.17
CA GLY A 189 -26.64 4.63 -13.05
C GLY A 189 -26.42 4.87 -14.54
N GLN A 190 -25.88 6.03 -14.94
CA GLN A 190 -25.51 6.31 -16.33
C GLN A 190 -24.09 5.82 -16.63
N LYS A 191 -23.84 5.44 -17.89
CA LYS A 191 -22.48 5.18 -18.35
C LYS A 191 -21.78 6.51 -18.57
N CYS A 192 -20.76 6.77 -17.75
CA CYS A 192 -19.93 7.95 -17.88
C CYS A 192 -18.99 7.79 -19.08
N HIS A 193 -19.23 8.60 -20.12
CA HIS A 193 -18.37 8.66 -21.29
C HIS A 193 -17.56 9.96 -21.25
N SER A 194 -16.25 9.82 -21.08
CA SER A 194 -15.32 10.93 -21.25
C SER A 194 -15.05 11.16 -22.73
N GLY A 195 -14.90 12.43 -23.13
CA GLY A 195 -14.34 12.77 -24.43
C GLY A 195 -12.87 12.36 -24.54
N LYS A 196 -12.29 12.50 -25.73
CA LYS A 196 -10.86 12.24 -25.92
C LYS A 196 -10.05 13.26 -25.10
N CYS A 197 -9.43 12.82 -24.00
CA CYS A 197 -8.53 13.68 -23.23
C CYS A 197 -7.41 14.20 -24.13
N SER A 198 -7.17 15.51 -24.11
CA SER A 198 -6.03 16.10 -24.79
C SER A 198 -4.75 15.54 -24.16
N LYS A 199 -3.94 14.88 -24.98
CA LYS A 199 -2.58 14.47 -24.62
C LYS A 199 -1.54 15.50 -25.08
N ARG A 200 -1.97 16.74 -25.34
CA ARG A 200 -1.06 17.81 -25.73
C ARG A 200 -0.16 18.15 -24.56
N CYS A 201 1.13 18.06 -24.83
CA CYS A 201 2.18 18.36 -23.90
C CYS A 201 3.29 19.15 -24.56
N VAL A 202 4.05 19.85 -23.74
CA VAL A 202 5.31 20.49 -24.09
C VAL A 202 6.37 19.92 -23.19
N THR A 203 7.53 19.58 -23.74
CA THR A 203 8.68 19.17 -22.93
C THR A 203 9.42 20.43 -22.51
N ILE A 204 9.72 20.55 -21.22
CA ILE A 204 10.51 21.65 -20.70
C ILE A 204 11.77 21.07 -20.05
N LEU A 205 12.92 21.66 -20.34
CA LEU A 205 14.16 21.37 -19.65
C LEU A 205 14.27 22.32 -18.46
N LEU A 206 14.47 21.73 -17.29
CA LEU A 206 14.75 22.43 -16.05
C LEU A 206 16.24 22.31 -15.78
N CYS A 207 16.88 23.38 -15.33
CA CYS A 207 18.26 23.35 -14.89
C CYS A 207 18.46 24.29 -13.70
N SER A 208 19.01 23.76 -12.61
CA SER A 208 19.38 24.56 -11.44
C SER A 208 20.62 23.99 -10.78
N HIS A 209 21.38 24.84 -10.11
CA HIS A 209 22.49 24.37 -9.28
C HIS A 209 22.05 23.80 -7.93
N MET A 210 22.94 23.09 -7.25
CA MET A 210 22.65 22.25 -6.08
C MET A 210 22.04 23.01 -4.90
N ASN A 211 22.41 24.27 -4.68
CA ASN A 211 21.86 25.14 -3.62
C ASN A 211 20.61 25.93 -4.06
N GLY A 212 20.16 25.80 -5.31
CA GLY A 212 18.89 26.32 -5.81
C GLY A 212 18.77 27.84 -5.99
N THR A 213 19.83 28.60 -5.75
CA THR A 213 19.85 30.07 -5.93
C THR A 213 19.92 30.57 -7.38
N ASP A 214 20.46 29.78 -8.30
CA ASP A 214 20.53 30.00 -9.74
C ASP A 214 19.66 28.95 -10.41
N LYS A 215 18.73 29.44 -11.21
CA LYS A 215 17.74 28.67 -11.95
C LYS A 215 17.78 29.19 -13.36
N GLN A 216 18.26 28.35 -14.26
CA GLN A 216 18.32 28.71 -15.67
C GLN A 216 16.89 28.89 -16.21
N PRO A 217 16.68 29.82 -17.16
CA PRO A 217 15.39 29.98 -17.81
C PRO A 217 14.86 28.67 -18.36
N LEU A 218 13.54 28.44 -18.24
CA LEU A 218 12.91 27.24 -18.76
C LEU A 218 13.12 27.15 -20.28
N LEU A 219 13.79 26.09 -20.72
CA LEU A 219 13.93 25.83 -22.15
C LEU A 219 12.76 24.99 -22.61
N VAL A 220 11.92 25.58 -23.47
CA VAL A 220 10.83 24.85 -24.13
C VAL A 220 11.42 24.02 -25.27
N ILE A 221 11.52 22.72 -25.03
CA ILE A 221 11.80 21.77 -26.09
C ILE A 221 10.45 21.54 -26.78
N GLY A 222 10.33 22.05 -28.01
CA GLY A 222 9.11 21.91 -28.80
C GLY A 222 8.67 20.45 -28.98
N ARG A 223 7.63 20.23 -29.77
CA ARG A 223 7.15 18.85 -30.01
C ARG A 223 8.25 18.01 -30.64
N SER A 224 8.55 16.86 -30.04
CA SER A 224 9.40 15.85 -30.67
C SER A 224 8.86 15.56 -32.07
N LYS A 225 9.77 15.51 -33.06
CA LYS A 225 9.45 15.10 -34.43
C LYS A 225 8.83 13.69 -34.47
N MET A 226 9.15 12.86 -33.47
CA MET A 226 8.60 11.52 -33.27
C MET A 226 8.23 11.34 -31.78
N PRO A 227 7.00 11.66 -31.37
CA PRO A 227 6.57 11.48 -29.99
C PRO A 227 6.52 9.98 -29.65
N ARG A 228 7.26 9.56 -28.62
CA ARG A 228 7.13 8.22 -28.04
C ARG A 228 5.83 8.17 -27.22
N CYS A 229 5.09 7.07 -27.32
CA CYS A 229 3.92 6.86 -26.49
C CYS A 229 4.36 6.59 -25.04
N PHE A 230 3.81 7.37 -24.10
CA PHE A 230 3.80 7.07 -22.67
C PHE A 230 2.61 6.16 -22.34
#